data_AF-A0A2V6YWG1-F1
#
_entry.id   AF-A0A2V6YWG1-F1
#
_cell.length_a   1.000
_cell.length_b   1.000
_cell.length_c   1.000
_cell.angle_alpha   90.00
_cell.angle_beta   90.00
_cell.angle_gamma   90.00
#
_symmetry.space_group_name_H-M   'P 1'
#
loop_
_entity.id
_entity.type
_entity.pdbx_description
1 polymer ?
#
loop_
_entity_poly.entity_id
_entity_poly.type
_entity_poly.pdbx_seq_one_letter_code
_entity_poly.pdbx_strand_id
1 'polypeptide(L)'
;MMTLRLPGALGVLLLCLLSIVGTAAAVPTLDFTINAPNPGSIAYGVSGAELVGSGITIASIVGGLGTADTATPANNGVVAACVGCVLSFATGSLTASSSTQWFFDSGGTIQLVGEVAAAGISAGTTLFSGTWSSASVTQIGDSFNIAGGIFSSSTDATLAAFFGLPDGGLQWTGALNLSLLAAGSPPDAFASSALGSGDVMVVATPEPATFLLLASGLVGVGLAARRRARPGHALSE
;
A
#
# COMPACT_ATOMS: atom_id res chain seq x y z
N MET A 1 -38.87 0.65 -51.05
CA MET A 1 -37.67 -0.13 -50.66
C MET A 1 -36.62 0.90 -50.26
N MET A 2 -36.03 0.97 -49.07
CA MET A 2 -35.69 -0.03 -48.05
C MET A 2 -35.61 0.76 -46.72
N THR A 3 -36.42 0.42 -45.71
CA THR A 3 -36.44 1.13 -44.42
C THR A 3 -35.36 0.55 -43.50
N LEU A 4 -34.25 1.28 -43.36
CA LEU A 4 -33.09 0.91 -42.57
C LEU A 4 -33.43 1.03 -41.07
N ARG A 5 -33.63 -0.11 -40.39
CA ARG A 5 -33.89 -0.16 -38.93
C ARG A 5 -32.59 0.09 -38.17
N LEU A 6 -32.30 1.35 -37.87
CA LEU A 6 -31.11 1.81 -37.12
C LEU A 6 -31.20 1.94 -35.58
N PRO A 7 -32.27 1.57 -34.83
CA PRO A 7 -32.31 1.92 -33.39
C PRO A 7 -31.53 0.94 -32.48
N GLY A 8 -31.12 -0.24 -32.96
CA GLY A 8 -30.54 -1.28 -32.11
C GLY A 8 -29.05 -1.10 -31.78
N ALA A 9 -28.26 -0.57 -32.72
CA ALA A 9 -26.81 -0.48 -32.56
C ALA A 9 -26.39 0.70 -31.67
N LEU A 10 -27.12 1.82 -31.72
CA LEU A 10 -26.83 3.01 -30.90
C LEU A 10 -27.10 2.76 -29.41
N GLY A 11 -28.16 2.02 -29.08
CA GLY A 11 -28.52 1.70 -27.70
C GLY A 11 -27.53 0.76 -27.00
N VAL A 12 -26.93 -0.19 -27.73
CA VAL A 12 -25.91 -1.09 -27.18
C VAL A 12 -24.58 -0.36 -26.97
N LEU A 13 -24.20 0.54 -27.89
CA LEU A 13 -22.99 1.35 -27.74
C LEU A 13 -23.08 2.28 -26.52
N LEU A 14 -24.24 2.93 -26.31
CA LEU A 14 -24.47 3.81 -25.16
C LEU A 14 -24.47 3.05 -23.82
N LEU A 15 -25.03 1.82 -23.78
CA LEU A 15 -25.02 0.96 -22.60
C LEU A 15 -23.61 0.44 -22.26
N CYS A 16 -22.79 0.16 -23.28
CA CYS A 16 -21.37 -0.18 -23.11
C CYS A 16 -20.52 1.02 -22.66
N LEU A 17 -20.85 2.25 -23.07
CA LEU A 17 -20.18 3.47 -22.61
C LEU A 17 -20.54 3.85 -21.17
N LEU A 18 -21.78 3.57 -20.74
CA LEU A 18 -22.26 3.80 -19.36
C LEU A 18 -21.72 2.78 -18.33
N SER A 19 -21.18 1.65 -18.77
CA SER A 19 -20.64 0.59 -17.90
C SER A 19 -19.13 0.70 -17.62
N ILE A 20 -18.45 1.71 -18.15
CA ILE A 20 -17.01 1.97 -17.95
C ILE A 20 -16.77 3.12 -16.96
N VAL A 21 -17.81 3.66 -16.31
CA VAL A 21 -17.62 4.54 -15.16
C VAL A 21 -17.25 3.69 -13.93
N GLY A 22 -16.08 3.03 -14.00
CA GLY A 22 -15.41 2.52 -12.82
C GLY A 22 -14.97 3.73 -12.03
N THR A 23 -15.69 4.08 -10.97
CA THR A 23 -15.18 4.99 -9.95
C THR A 23 -13.87 4.38 -9.46
N ALA A 24 -12.74 5.06 -9.68
CA ALA A 24 -11.51 4.70 -8.98
C ALA A 24 -11.85 4.70 -7.49
N ALA A 25 -11.84 3.52 -6.89
CA ALA A 25 -12.09 3.40 -5.46
C ALA A 25 -10.94 4.12 -4.75
N ALA A 26 -11.28 4.95 -3.76
CA ALA A 26 -10.28 5.48 -2.83
C ALA A 26 -9.43 4.30 -2.32
N VAL A 27 -8.12 4.49 -2.27
CA VAL A 27 -7.22 3.45 -1.77
C VAL A 27 -6.91 3.83 -0.32
N PRO A 28 -7.63 3.27 0.66
CA PRO A 28 -7.51 3.71 2.04
C PRO A 28 -6.11 3.45 2.57
N THR A 29 -5.52 4.46 3.21
CA THR A 29 -4.16 4.41 3.70
C THR A 29 -4.11 4.51 5.21
N LEU A 30 -3.21 3.77 5.84
CA LEU A 30 -2.79 4.01 7.22
C LEU A 30 -1.40 4.65 7.17
N ASP A 31 -1.29 5.85 7.73
CA ASP A 31 -0.03 6.59 7.82
C ASP A 31 0.50 6.54 9.26
N PHE A 32 1.71 6.03 9.41
CA PHE A 32 2.41 5.86 10.68
C PHE A 32 3.53 6.91 10.76
N THR A 33 3.33 7.92 11.60
CA THR A 33 4.18 9.10 11.63
C THR A 33 5.48 8.86 12.41
N ILE A 34 6.62 9.16 11.79
CA ILE A 34 7.95 9.19 12.41
C ILE A 34 8.33 10.66 12.65
N ASN A 35 8.33 11.07 13.93
CA ASN A 35 8.72 12.44 14.31
C ASN A 35 10.24 12.57 14.52
N ALA A 36 10.76 13.74 14.16
CA ALA A 36 12.11 14.17 14.53
C ALA A 36 12.09 14.91 15.88
N PRO A 37 13.14 14.79 16.72
CA PRO A 37 14.19 13.78 16.63
C PRO A 37 13.65 12.38 16.99
N ASN A 38 14.19 11.33 16.36
CA ASN A 38 13.82 9.95 16.65
C ASN A 38 14.99 9.20 17.31
N PRO A 39 14.77 8.46 18.43
CA PRO A 39 15.85 7.79 19.16
C PRO A 39 16.34 6.50 18.49
N GLY A 40 15.71 6.08 17.39
CA GLY A 40 16.11 4.90 16.65
C GLY A 40 17.47 5.03 15.95
N SER A 41 17.83 3.97 15.24
CA SER A 41 19.07 3.92 14.45
C SER A 41 18.83 3.25 13.10
N ILE A 42 19.65 3.63 12.11
CA ILE A 42 19.75 2.95 10.82
C ILE A 42 21.23 2.73 10.52
N ALA A 43 21.59 1.54 10.04
CA ALA A 43 22.94 1.23 9.63
C ALA A 43 22.99 0.25 8.44
N TYR A 44 24.07 0.35 7.66
CA TYR A 44 24.43 -0.58 6.59
C TYR A 44 25.91 -0.95 6.71
N GLY A 45 26.26 -2.21 6.45
CA GLY A 45 27.65 -2.67 6.35
C GLY A 45 28.37 -2.92 7.68
N VAL A 46 27.80 -2.48 8.81
CA VAL A 46 28.41 -2.66 10.15
C VAL A 46 28.17 -4.04 10.77
N SER A 47 27.09 -4.72 10.38
CA SER A 47 26.68 -6.03 10.91
C SER A 47 26.31 -7.04 9.82
N GLY A 48 26.42 -6.67 8.54
CA GLY A 48 26.01 -7.49 7.41
C GLY A 48 25.86 -6.70 6.11
N ALA A 49 25.33 -7.34 5.08
CA ALA A 49 25.09 -6.74 3.76
C ALA A 49 23.71 -6.04 3.65
N GLU A 50 22.92 -6.04 4.72
CA GLU A 50 21.56 -5.51 4.76
C GLU A 50 21.53 -4.09 5.35
N LEU A 51 20.51 -3.31 4.99
CA LEU A 51 20.16 -2.09 5.70
C LEU A 51 19.29 -2.46 6.90
N VAL A 52 19.72 -2.08 8.09
CA VAL A 52 19.05 -2.42 9.35
C VAL A 52 18.58 -1.15 10.04
N GLY A 53 17.28 -1.09 10.36
CA GLY A 53 16.68 -0.06 11.19
C GLY A 53 16.19 -0.66 12.52
N SER A 54 16.48 0.01 13.63
CA SER A 54 16.13 -0.49 14.96
C SER A 54 15.71 0.63 15.90
N GLY A 55 14.70 0.37 16.73
CA GLY A 55 14.27 1.30 17.78
C GLY A 55 13.58 2.56 17.26
N ILE A 56 13.08 2.56 16.02
CA ILE A 56 12.49 3.75 15.40
C ILE A 56 11.10 3.97 16.00
N THR A 57 10.89 5.05 16.73
CA THR A 57 9.61 5.27 17.42
C THR A 57 8.55 5.83 16.49
N ILE A 58 7.33 5.29 16.55
CA ILE A 58 6.16 5.81 15.84
C ILE A 58 5.28 6.55 16.85
N ALA A 59 4.90 7.78 16.54
CA ALA A 59 4.14 8.62 17.47
C ALA A 59 2.63 8.43 17.33
N SER A 60 2.15 8.30 16.09
CA SER A 60 0.74 8.29 15.77
C SER A 60 0.44 7.51 14.50
N ILE A 61 -0.83 7.11 14.39
CA ILE A 61 -1.41 6.48 13.21
C ILE A 61 -2.56 7.35 12.74
N VAL A 62 -2.60 7.68 11.46
CA VAL A 62 -3.69 8.44 10.84
C VAL A 62 -4.32 7.60 9.74
N GLY A 63 -5.63 7.41 9.83
CA GLY A 63 -6.40 6.79 8.76
C GLY A 63 -6.74 7.81 7.68
N GLY A 64 -6.17 7.65 6.50
CA GLY A 64 -6.30 8.58 5.38
C GLY A 64 -5.54 9.89 5.59
N LEU A 65 -5.04 10.47 4.51
CA LEU A 65 -4.25 11.72 4.54
C LEU A 65 -5.13 12.97 4.44
N GLY A 66 -6.40 12.88 4.85
CA GLY A 66 -7.36 13.97 4.74
C GLY A 66 -7.80 14.31 3.31
N THR A 67 -7.43 13.49 2.32
CA THR A 67 -7.91 13.59 0.94
C THR A 67 -8.99 12.54 0.67
N ALA A 68 -9.92 12.84 -0.23
CA ALA A 68 -10.97 11.89 -0.61
C ALA A 68 -10.40 10.56 -1.16
N ASP A 69 -9.24 10.63 -1.81
CA ASP A 69 -8.62 9.49 -2.50
C ASP A 69 -7.91 8.51 -1.56
N THR A 70 -7.60 8.93 -0.33
CA THR A 70 -6.95 8.10 0.70
C THR A 70 -7.85 7.83 1.90
N ALA A 71 -9.09 8.31 1.85
CA ALA A 71 -9.97 8.30 3.00
C ALA A 71 -10.26 6.87 3.49
N THR A 72 -10.15 6.69 4.81
CA THR A 72 -10.59 5.44 5.46
C THR A 72 -12.11 5.47 5.69
N PRO A 73 -12.82 4.33 5.61
CA PRO A 73 -14.27 4.30 5.82
C PRO A 73 -14.72 4.73 7.23
N ALA A 74 -13.90 4.44 8.24
CA ALA A 74 -14.14 4.87 9.62
C ALA A 74 -12.92 5.60 10.17
N ASN A 75 -13.14 6.55 11.10
CA ASN A 75 -12.08 7.31 11.77
C ASN A 75 -11.11 8.01 10.79
N ASN A 76 -11.62 8.48 9.65
CA ASN A 76 -10.85 9.22 8.68
C ASN A 76 -10.30 10.54 9.24
N GLY A 77 -9.01 10.77 9.05
CA GLY A 77 -8.28 11.92 9.59
C GLY A 77 -8.12 11.91 11.12
N VAL A 78 -8.58 10.86 11.80
CA VAL A 78 -8.39 10.73 13.26
C VAL A 78 -6.95 10.31 13.52
N VAL A 79 -6.27 11.09 14.36
CA VAL A 79 -4.92 10.79 14.83
C VAL A 79 -5.02 9.90 16.07
N ALA A 80 -4.75 8.61 15.89
CA ALA A 80 -4.65 7.65 16.99
C ALA A 80 -3.23 7.64 17.56
N ALA A 81 -3.10 7.77 18.88
CA ALA A 81 -1.81 7.70 19.55
C ALA A 81 -1.23 6.27 19.47
N CYS A 82 0.05 6.17 19.14
CA CYS A 82 0.79 4.91 19.10
C CYS A 82 1.76 4.87 20.29
N VAL A 83 1.35 4.22 21.38
CA VAL A 83 2.11 4.25 22.64
C VAL A 83 3.11 3.10 22.67
N GLY A 84 4.37 3.41 22.98
CA GLY A 84 5.46 2.42 23.00
C GLY A 84 5.70 1.76 21.64
N CYS A 85 5.27 2.40 20.56
CA CYS A 85 5.36 1.85 19.21
C CYS A 85 6.78 1.94 18.67
N VAL A 86 7.35 0.78 18.33
CA VAL A 86 8.72 0.64 17.82
C VAL A 86 8.70 -0.10 16.50
N LEU A 87 9.24 0.56 15.48
CA LEU A 87 9.53 0.02 14.17
C LEU A 87 10.95 -0.55 14.14
N SER A 88 11.08 -1.74 13.56
CA SER A 88 12.36 -2.38 13.26
C SER A 88 12.31 -3.02 11.88
N PHE A 89 13.45 -3.03 11.18
CA PHE A 89 13.56 -3.68 9.88
C PHE A 89 14.98 -4.15 9.57
N ALA A 90 15.07 -5.13 8.68
CA ALA A 90 16.26 -5.51 7.94
C ALA A 90 15.85 -5.75 6.49
N THR A 91 16.56 -5.16 5.53
CA THR A 91 16.27 -5.33 4.08
C THR A 91 16.90 -6.62 3.54
N GLY A 92 16.78 -6.86 2.23
CA GLY A 92 17.70 -7.75 1.53
C GLY A 92 19.13 -7.16 1.47
N SER A 93 20.05 -7.92 0.87
CA SER A 93 21.45 -7.51 0.71
C SER A 93 21.62 -6.36 -0.29
N LEU A 94 22.70 -5.59 -0.16
CA LEU A 94 23.11 -4.61 -1.17
C LEU A 94 23.38 -5.32 -2.51
N THR A 95 22.75 -4.85 -3.58
CA THR A 95 22.90 -5.39 -4.93
C THR A 95 23.67 -4.46 -5.86
N ALA A 96 23.53 -3.15 -5.66
CA ALA A 96 24.17 -2.14 -6.46
C ALA A 96 24.36 -0.84 -5.66
N SER A 97 25.20 0.03 -6.19
CA SER A 97 25.32 1.41 -5.73
C SER A 97 25.60 2.35 -6.90
N SER A 98 25.32 3.63 -6.71
CA SER A 98 25.78 4.73 -7.56
C SER A 98 26.70 5.65 -6.76
N SER A 99 27.05 6.82 -7.28
CA SER A 99 27.80 7.83 -6.52
C SER A 99 27.01 8.42 -5.34
N THR A 100 25.68 8.26 -5.30
CA THR A 100 24.81 8.85 -4.28
C THR A 100 23.74 7.90 -3.76
N GLN A 101 23.71 6.64 -4.20
CA GLN A 101 22.66 5.70 -3.78
C GLN A 101 23.21 4.32 -3.45
N TRP A 102 22.61 3.71 -2.43
CA TRP A 102 22.70 2.28 -2.14
C TRP A 102 21.38 1.62 -2.54
N PHE A 103 21.46 0.47 -3.22
CA PHE A 103 20.29 -0.32 -3.63
C PHE A 103 20.31 -1.69 -2.97
N PHE A 104 19.22 -2.03 -2.32
CA PHE A 104 19.04 -3.28 -1.57
C PHE A 104 17.98 -4.16 -2.24
N ASP A 105 18.23 -5.45 -2.29
CA ASP A 105 17.30 -6.43 -2.83
C ASP A 105 16.04 -6.60 -1.97
N SER A 106 15.08 -7.32 -2.53
CA SER A 106 13.98 -7.95 -1.82
C SER A 106 14.46 -8.89 -0.69
N GLY A 107 13.55 -9.18 0.25
CA GLY A 107 13.78 -10.06 1.38
C GLY A 107 13.75 -9.32 2.72
N GLY A 108 14.30 -9.96 3.76
CA GLY A 108 14.31 -9.42 5.11
C GLY A 108 12.91 -9.20 5.69
N THR A 109 12.82 -8.33 6.70
CA THR A 109 11.60 -8.09 7.48
C THR A 109 11.44 -6.62 7.82
N ILE A 110 10.19 -6.18 7.98
CA ILE A 110 9.81 -4.92 8.62
C ILE A 110 8.67 -5.22 9.59
N GLN A 111 8.71 -4.64 10.79
CA GLN A 111 7.69 -4.88 11.81
C GLN A 111 7.52 -3.65 12.70
N LEU A 112 6.26 -3.31 12.99
CA LEU A 112 5.86 -2.34 14.00
C LEU A 112 5.16 -3.06 15.15
N VAL A 113 5.66 -2.87 16.36
CA VAL A 113 5.06 -3.41 17.59
C VAL A 113 4.72 -2.26 18.54
N GLY A 114 3.54 -2.27 19.16
CA GLY A 114 3.16 -1.24 20.11
C GLY A 114 1.73 -1.37 20.65
N GLU A 115 1.19 -0.24 21.13
CA GLU A 115 -0.15 -0.11 21.70
C GLU A 115 -0.96 0.95 20.93
N VAL A 116 -2.25 0.69 20.72
CA VAL A 116 -3.21 1.67 20.20
C VAL A 116 -4.49 1.58 21.04
N ALA A 117 -4.49 2.23 22.20
CA ALA A 117 -5.58 2.14 23.17
C ALA A 117 -6.94 2.56 22.59
N ALA A 118 -6.96 3.55 21.70
CA ALA A 118 -8.18 4.00 21.02
C ALA A 118 -8.85 2.90 20.17
N ALA A 119 -8.05 1.98 19.63
CA ALA A 119 -8.51 0.81 18.89
C ALA A 119 -8.72 -0.44 19.77
N GLY A 120 -8.49 -0.34 21.09
CA GLY A 120 -8.53 -1.49 22.00
C GLY A 120 -7.33 -2.43 21.87
N ILE A 121 -6.22 -1.98 21.26
CA ILE A 121 -5.01 -2.78 21.06
C ILE A 121 -4.07 -2.60 22.25
N SER A 122 -3.66 -3.72 22.85
CA SER A 122 -2.78 -3.75 24.02
C SER A 122 -1.30 -3.60 23.64
N ALA A 123 -0.48 -3.15 24.59
CA ALA A 123 0.97 -3.05 24.40
C ALA A 123 1.62 -4.37 23.97
N GLY A 124 2.64 -4.27 23.12
CA GLY A 124 3.37 -5.41 22.58
C GLY A 124 2.67 -6.10 21.41
N THR A 125 1.57 -5.55 20.89
CA THR A 125 0.88 -6.11 19.71
C THR A 125 1.62 -5.73 18.43
N THR A 126 1.77 -6.66 17.51
CA THR A 126 2.27 -6.36 16.16
C THR A 126 1.18 -5.65 15.37
N LEU A 127 1.40 -4.38 15.02
CA LEU A 127 0.44 -3.55 14.29
C LEU A 127 0.51 -3.79 12.79
N PHE A 128 1.72 -4.00 12.26
CA PHE A 128 1.95 -4.56 10.94
C PHE A 128 3.29 -5.28 10.89
N SER A 129 3.41 -6.20 9.93
CA SER A 129 4.65 -6.89 9.60
C SER A 129 4.73 -7.16 8.10
N GLY A 130 5.93 -7.25 7.55
CA GLY A 130 6.13 -7.41 6.12
C GLY A 130 7.52 -7.83 5.69
N THR A 131 7.69 -7.96 4.37
CA THR A 131 8.93 -8.32 3.68
C THR A 131 9.20 -7.32 2.58
N TRP A 132 10.45 -6.84 2.48
CA TRP A 132 10.83 -5.85 1.50
C TRP A 132 10.77 -6.41 0.08
N SER A 133 10.23 -5.61 -0.82
CA SER A 133 10.30 -5.85 -2.26
C SER A 133 11.53 -5.15 -2.85
N SER A 134 11.87 -3.98 -2.32
CA SER A 134 13.11 -3.27 -2.61
C SER A 134 13.30 -2.13 -1.60
N ALA A 135 14.55 -1.74 -1.38
CA ALA A 135 14.89 -0.56 -0.59
C ALA A 135 16.09 0.17 -1.18
N SER A 136 16.21 1.45 -0.86
CA SER A 136 17.35 2.27 -1.23
C SER A 136 17.63 3.33 -0.17
N VAL A 137 18.86 3.82 -0.21
CA VAL A 137 19.27 4.99 0.55
C VAL A 137 19.82 5.98 -0.46
N THR A 138 19.32 7.21 -0.45
CA THR A 138 19.78 8.29 -1.31
C THR A 138 20.48 9.36 -0.50
N GLN A 139 21.74 9.61 -0.82
CA GLN A 139 22.54 10.69 -0.27
C GLN A 139 22.27 12.01 -1.01
N ILE A 140 22.12 13.08 -0.23
CA ILE A 140 21.96 14.46 -0.67
C ILE A 140 23.03 15.31 0.03
N GLY A 141 23.95 15.87 -0.75
CA GLY A 141 25.15 16.51 -0.19
C GLY A 141 26.04 15.47 0.49
N ASP A 142 26.68 15.84 1.60
CA ASP A 142 27.73 15.00 2.20
C ASP A 142 27.24 14.08 3.33
N SER A 143 26.09 14.38 3.93
CA SER A 143 25.66 13.68 5.17
C SER A 143 24.16 13.51 5.35
N PHE A 144 23.34 14.17 4.54
CA PHE A 144 21.89 13.99 4.60
C PHE A 144 21.50 12.82 3.70
N ASN A 145 20.79 11.84 4.26
CA ASN A 145 20.34 10.67 3.53
C ASN A 145 18.83 10.48 3.71
N ILE A 146 18.20 9.90 2.69
CA ILE A 146 16.81 9.45 2.73
C ILE A 146 16.83 7.94 2.52
N ALA A 147 16.42 7.19 3.55
CA ALA A 147 16.16 5.76 3.44
C ALA A 147 14.70 5.54 3.06
N GLY A 148 14.45 4.64 2.12
CA GLY A 148 13.08 4.31 1.75
C GLY A 148 12.98 3.03 0.95
N GLY A 149 11.75 2.63 0.67
CA GLY A 149 11.49 1.42 -0.09
C GLY A 149 10.04 0.99 0.01
N ILE A 150 9.75 -0.14 -0.60
CA ILE A 150 8.42 -0.74 -0.64
C ILE A 150 8.47 -2.17 -0.12
N PHE A 151 7.38 -2.58 0.51
CA PHE A 151 7.27 -3.91 1.11
C PHE A 151 5.85 -4.46 0.98
N SER A 152 5.75 -5.78 0.92
CA SER A 152 4.49 -6.49 1.14
C SER A 152 4.27 -6.65 2.64
N SER A 153 3.02 -6.60 3.10
CA SER A 153 2.70 -6.60 4.53
C SER A 153 1.36 -7.24 4.85
N SER A 154 1.19 -7.47 6.15
CA SER A 154 -0.07 -7.74 6.83
C SER A 154 -0.27 -6.71 7.94
N THR A 155 -1.49 -6.23 8.10
CA THR A 155 -1.89 -5.30 9.15
C THR A 155 -2.74 -6.02 10.20
N ASP A 156 -2.62 -5.62 11.46
CA ASP A 156 -3.47 -6.10 12.55
C ASP A 156 -4.95 -5.88 12.22
N ALA A 157 -5.76 -6.93 12.40
CA ALA A 157 -7.17 -6.90 12.04
C ALA A 157 -7.96 -5.93 12.92
N THR A 158 -7.58 -5.75 14.19
CA THR A 158 -8.25 -4.80 15.10
C THR A 158 -7.95 -3.36 14.68
N LEU A 159 -6.72 -3.07 14.27
CA LEU A 159 -6.32 -1.77 13.73
C LEU A 159 -7.02 -1.48 12.40
N ALA A 160 -7.07 -2.45 11.49
CA ALA A 160 -7.79 -2.33 10.22
C ALA A 160 -9.28 -2.07 10.46
N ALA A 161 -9.92 -2.85 11.34
CA ALA A 161 -11.32 -2.69 11.70
C ALA A 161 -11.60 -1.33 12.36
N PHE A 162 -10.69 -0.81 13.19
CA PHE A 162 -10.81 0.53 13.76
C PHE A 162 -10.94 1.61 12.68
N PHE A 163 -10.26 1.47 11.55
CA PHE A 163 -10.39 2.38 10.40
C PHE A 163 -11.43 1.93 9.36
N GLY A 164 -12.21 0.89 9.65
CA GLY A 164 -13.25 0.37 8.75
C GLY A 164 -12.69 -0.31 7.50
N LEU A 165 -11.47 -0.86 7.59
CA LEU A 165 -10.79 -1.56 6.52
C LEU A 165 -11.01 -3.07 6.62
N PRO A 166 -10.99 -3.82 5.51
CA PRO A 166 -11.26 -5.25 5.52
C PRO A 166 -10.23 -6.02 6.36
N ASP A 167 -10.74 -6.96 7.16
CA ASP A 167 -9.94 -7.74 8.10
C ASP A 167 -9.06 -8.78 7.37
N GLY A 168 -7.77 -8.83 7.71
CA GLY A 168 -6.94 -10.04 7.81
C GLY A 168 -6.72 -10.97 6.60
N GLY A 169 -7.31 -10.72 5.42
CA GLY A 169 -7.19 -11.59 4.24
C GLY A 169 -6.59 -10.94 3.00
N LEU A 170 -6.48 -9.61 2.97
CA LEU A 170 -5.91 -8.86 1.85
C LEU A 170 -4.39 -8.76 2.00
N GLN A 171 -3.67 -8.83 0.88
CA GLN A 171 -2.28 -8.40 0.84
C GLN A 171 -2.25 -6.88 1.09
N TRP A 172 -1.39 -6.41 1.98
CA TRP A 172 -1.15 -4.99 2.15
C TRP A 172 0.16 -4.64 1.48
N THR A 173 0.24 -3.46 0.90
CA THR A 173 1.52 -2.90 0.43
C THR A 173 1.86 -1.72 1.30
N GLY A 174 3.11 -1.63 1.71
CA GLY A 174 3.60 -0.47 2.42
C GLY A 174 4.81 0.16 1.77
N ALA A 175 5.08 1.38 2.19
CA ALA A 175 6.23 2.18 1.81
C ALA A 175 6.81 2.85 3.05
N LEU A 176 8.13 2.95 3.11
CA LEU A 176 8.86 3.73 4.12
C LEU A 176 9.56 4.89 3.43
N ASN A 177 9.56 6.03 4.08
CA ASN A 177 10.45 7.14 3.81
C ASN A 177 10.95 7.71 5.14
N LEU A 178 12.26 7.81 5.32
CA LEU A 178 12.87 8.31 6.55
C LEU A 178 14.15 9.07 6.25
N SER A 179 14.20 10.32 6.70
CA SER A 179 15.41 11.14 6.66
C SER A 179 16.36 10.79 7.82
N LEU A 180 17.66 10.86 7.57
CA LEU A 180 18.70 10.64 8.58
C LEU A 180 19.99 11.39 8.24
N LEU A 181 20.81 11.63 9.27
CA LEU A 181 22.15 12.19 9.11
C LEU A 181 23.19 11.08 9.32
N ALA A 182 23.94 10.72 8.28
CA ALA A 182 25.03 9.75 8.36
C ALA A 182 26.20 10.19 7.49
N ALA A 183 27.41 10.03 8.00
CA ALA A 183 28.62 10.08 7.17
C ALA A 183 28.81 8.75 6.43
N GLY A 184 29.38 8.82 5.24
CA GLY A 184 29.60 7.68 4.35
C GLY A 184 29.13 8.02 2.93
N SER A 185 29.79 7.45 1.93
CA SER A 185 29.40 7.58 0.53
C SER A 185 29.25 6.19 -0.07
N PRO A 186 28.29 5.95 -0.96
CA PRO A 186 28.12 4.61 -1.50
C PRO A 186 29.37 4.17 -2.29
N PRO A 187 29.74 2.87 -2.22
CA PRO A 187 29.07 1.78 -1.52
C PRO A 187 29.46 1.61 -0.04
N ASP A 188 30.15 2.55 0.58
CA ASP A 188 30.70 2.37 1.92
C ASP A 188 29.59 2.21 2.98
N ALA A 189 29.98 1.54 4.07
CA ALA A 189 29.15 1.37 5.26
C ALA A 189 28.84 2.71 5.92
N PHE A 190 27.67 2.80 6.56
CA PHE A 190 27.29 3.96 7.36
C PHE A 190 26.43 3.52 8.56
N ALA A 191 26.38 4.37 9.58
CA ALA A 191 25.48 4.21 10.71
C ALA A 191 25.00 5.58 11.20
N SER A 192 23.76 5.64 11.65
CA SER A 192 23.15 6.85 12.20
C SER A 192 22.22 6.53 13.36
N SER A 193 22.34 7.32 14.42
CA SER A 193 21.33 7.49 15.47
C SER A 193 20.70 8.89 15.42
N ALA A 194 20.99 9.65 14.38
CA ALA A 194 20.49 11.01 14.14
C ALA A 194 19.40 10.93 13.07
N LEU A 195 18.29 10.31 13.46
CA LEU A 195 17.13 10.14 12.59
C LEU A 195 16.26 11.41 12.60
N GLY A 196 15.87 11.84 11.41
CA GLY A 196 14.95 12.94 11.19
C GLY A 196 13.50 12.47 11.24
N SER A 197 12.68 13.06 10.38
CA SER A 197 11.27 12.71 10.23
C SER A 197 11.04 11.81 9.03
N GLY A 198 9.88 11.19 9.02
CA GLY A 198 9.45 10.30 7.96
C GLY A 198 8.07 9.74 8.24
N ASP A 199 7.73 8.72 7.47
CA ASP A 199 6.44 8.05 7.50
C ASP A 199 6.60 6.61 7.04
N VAL A 200 5.76 5.74 7.59
CA VAL A 200 5.45 4.46 6.97
C VAL A 200 4.00 4.52 6.56
N MET A 201 3.72 4.28 5.29
CA MET A 201 2.36 4.14 4.79
C MET A 201 2.06 2.68 4.54
N VAL A 202 0.88 2.22 4.92
CA VAL A 202 0.39 0.87 4.61
C VAL A 202 -1.01 0.97 4.01
N VAL A 203 -1.21 0.26 2.91
CA VAL A 203 -2.37 0.43 2.03
C VAL A 203 -2.96 -0.94 1.72
N ALA A 204 -4.28 -1.07 1.90
CA ALA A 204 -4.98 -2.30 1.57
C ALA A 204 -5.02 -2.46 0.05
N THR A 205 -4.53 -3.58 -0.50
CA THR A 205 -4.64 -3.81 -1.94
C THR A 205 -6.09 -4.19 -2.27
N PRO A 206 -6.76 -3.47 -3.18
CA PRO A 206 -8.12 -3.83 -3.58
C PRO A 206 -8.16 -5.22 -4.19
N GLU A 207 -9.20 -6.00 -3.89
CA GLU A 207 -9.45 -7.23 -4.63
C GLU A 207 -9.60 -6.92 -6.12
N PRO A 208 -8.94 -7.68 -7.02
CA PRO A 208 -9.03 -7.41 -8.43
C PRO A 208 -10.50 -7.41 -8.90
N ALA A 209 -10.93 -6.32 -9.54
CA ALA A 209 -12.25 -6.22 -10.18
C ALA A 209 -12.46 -7.26 -11.31
N THR A 210 -11.45 -8.10 -11.58
CA THR A 210 -11.50 -9.24 -12.48
C THR A 210 -12.67 -10.17 -12.20
N PHE A 211 -13.09 -10.35 -10.94
CA PHE A 211 -14.29 -11.15 -10.63
C PHE A 211 -15.57 -10.48 -11.13
N LEU A 212 -15.71 -9.17 -10.96
CA LEU A 212 -16.83 -8.40 -11.49
C LEU A 212 -16.80 -8.38 -13.03
N LEU A 213 -15.62 -8.27 -13.63
CA LEU A 213 -15.45 -8.30 -15.08
C LEU A 213 -15.78 -9.69 -15.66
N LEU A 214 -15.38 -10.75 -14.98
CA LEU A 214 -15.71 -12.12 -15.36
C LEU A 214 -17.22 -12.38 -15.20
N ALA A 215 -17.81 -11.97 -14.08
CA ALA A 215 -19.24 -12.12 -13.84
C ALA A 215 -20.07 -11.34 -14.86
N SER A 216 -19.72 -10.09 -15.13
CA SER A 216 -20.39 -9.26 -16.14
C SER A 216 -20.20 -9.81 -17.56
N GLY A 217 -19.02 -10.33 -17.88
CA GLY A 217 -18.74 -11.02 -19.14
C GLY A 217 -19.63 -12.25 -19.35
N LEU A 218 -19.78 -13.10 -18.32
CA LEU A 218 -20.65 -14.29 -18.37
C LEU A 218 -22.13 -13.92 -18.54
N VAL A 219 -22.60 -12.88 -17.85
CA VAL A 219 -23.97 -12.37 -18.03
C VAL A 219 -24.19 -11.85 -19.44
N GLY A 220 -23.23 -11.10 -20.00
CA GLY A 220 -23.27 -10.61 -21.38
C GLY A 220 -23.39 -11.74 -22.40
N VAL A 221 -22.56 -12.78 -22.27
CA VAL A 221 -22.60 -13.97 -23.15
C VAL A 221 -23.92 -14.72 -22.99
N GLY A 222 -24.40 -14.94 -21.77
CA GLY A 222 -25.66 -15.63 -21.50
C GLY A 222 -26.88 -14.92 -22.12
N LEU A 223 -26.92 -13.59 -22.05
CA LEU A 223 -27.98 -12.78 -22.68
C LEU A 223 -27.89 -12.82 -24.22
N ALA A 224 -26.69 -12.78 -24.78
CA ALA A 224 -26.48 -12.90 -26.23
C ALA A 224 -26.88 -14.28 -26.76
N ALA A 225 -26.55 -15.36 -26.03
CA ALA A 225 -26.94 -16.72 -26.37
C ALA A 225 -28.46 -16.91 -26.33
N ARG A 226 -29.15 -16.38 -25.31
CA ARG A 226 -30.62 -16.42 -25.21
C ARG A 226 -31.33 -15.68 -26.34
N ARG A 227 -30.75 -14.58 -26.85
CA ARG A 227 -31.32 -13.84 -27.99
C ARG A 227 -31.18 -14.59 -29.31
N ARG A 228 -30.10 -15.35 -29.50
CA ARG A 228 -29.89 -16.19 -30.69
C ARG A 228 -30.74 -17.46 -30.68
N ALA A 229 -31.10 -17.95 -29.50
CA ALA A 229 -31.92 -19.15 -29.32
C ALA A 229 -33.45 -18.92 -29.38
N ARG A 230 -33.93 -17.77 -29.88
CA ARG A 230 -35.34 -17.59 -30.26
C ARG A 230 -35.46 -17.77 -31.78
N PRO A 231 -35.77 -18.97 -32.30
CA PRO A 231 -36.15 -19.12 -33.70
C PRO A 231 -37.45 -18.34 -33.91
N GLY A 232 -37.51 -17.55 -34.99
CA GLY A 232 -38.76 -16.94 -35.40
C GLY A 232 -39.81 -18.04 -35.56
N HIS A 233 -40.91 -17.91 -34.81
CA HIS A 233 -42.13 -18.64 -35.08
C HIS A 233 -42.64 -18.11 -36.42
N ALA A 234 -42.18 -18.70 -37.52
CA ALA A 234 -42.78 -18.52 -38.83
C ALA A 234 -44.11 -19.25 -38.80
N LEU A 235 -45.17 -18.49 -38.52
CA LEU A 235 -46.51 -18.81 -38.97
C LEU A 235 -46.55 -18.51 -40.46
N SER A 236 -46.81 -19.52 -41.28
CA SER A 236 -47.31 -19.35 -42.64
C SER A 236 -48.26 -20.53 -42.90
N GLU A 237 -49.53 -20.14 -42.96
CA GLU A 237 -50.72 -20.72 -43.62
C GLU A 237 -50.71 -22.19 -44.06
#